data_AF-A0A6I1H803-F1
#
_entry.id   AF-A0A6I1H803-F1
#
_cell.length_a   1.000
_cell.length_b   1.000
_cell.length_c   1.000
_cell.angle_alpha   90.00
_cell.angle_beta   90.00
_cell.angle_gamma   90.00
#
_symmetry.space_group_name_H-M   'P 1'
#
loop_
_entity.id
_entity.type
_entity.pdbx_description
1 polymer ?
#
loop_
_entity_poly.entity_id
_entity_poly.type
_entity_poly.pdbx_seq_one_letter_code
_entity_poly.pdbx_strand_id
1 'polypeptide(L)'
;MKALHCSTAALPSIPVWRQPAQTVWQVGVLIAAWWLADEAASALHLPFSGGVVGLFVLVALLLAGWVRPAAIELGANWLLANMLLFFIPLVVSVVQFTQLLKSQGLMLFVNIGLGFASVMLATAFTVEWVCRYERKLRLQTLRRQRAAREQA
;
A
#
# COMPACT_ATOMS: atom_id res chain seq x y z
N MET A 1 -2.52 -4.48 47.38
CA MET A 1 -3.89 -4.97 47.07
C MET A 1 -4.69 -3.88 46.37
N LYS A 2 -4.69 -3.88 45.03
CA LYS A 2 -5.71 -3.22 44.20
C LYS A 2 -5.62 -3.85 42.81
N ALA A 3 -6.48 -4.82 42.58
CA ALA A 3 -6.77 -5.36 41.27
C ALA A 3 -7.30 -4.21 40.40
N LEU A 4 -6.72 -4.00 39.22
CA LEU A 4 -7.37 -3.27 38.14
C LEU A 4 -7.03 -3.90 36.78
N HIS A 5 -7.94 -4.79 36.40
CA HIS A 5 -8.61 -4.75 35.11
C HIS A 5 -7.81 -5.28 33.92
N CYS A 6 -7.74 -6.61 33.91
CA CYS A 6 -7.98 -7.40 32.72
C CYS A 6 -9.30 -6.96 32.08
N SER A 7 -9.23 -6.04 31.12
CA SER A 7 -10.36 -5.71 30.23
C SER A 7 -10.22 -6.55 28.98
N THR A 8 -10.57 -7.84 29.11
CA THR A 8 -10.87 -8.72 27.98
C THR A 8 -12.27 -8.33 27.48
N ALA A 9 -12.35 -7.21 26.77
CA ALA A 9 -13.56 -6.87 26.05
C ALA A 9 -13.69 -7.83 24.87
N ALA A 10 -14.62 -8.77 25.01
CA ALA A 10 -15.02 -9.75 24.02
C ALA A 10 -15.23 -9.10 22.65
N LEU A 11 -14.38 -9.45 21.69
CA LEU A 11 -14.63 -9.21 20.26
C LEU A 11 -15.70 -10.21 19.78
N PRO A 12 -16.67 -9.77 18.97
CA PRO A 12 -17.71 -10.64 18.46
C PRO A 12 -17.06 -11.71 17.57
N SER A 13 -17.28 -12.97 17.94
CA SER A 13 -16.83 -14.16 17.21
C SER A 13 -17.62 -14.27 15.89
N ILE A 14 -17.09 -13.64 14.85
CA ILE A 14 -17.54 -13.83 13.48
C ILE A 14 -17.36 -15.32 13.11
N PRO A 15 -18.34 -16.00 12.49
CA PRO A 15 -18.24 -17.43 12.17
C PRO A 15 -17.07 -17.73 11.22
N VAL A 16 -16.09 -18.48 11.73
CA VAL A 16 -14.81 -18.87 11.06
C VAL A 16 -15.01 -19.53 9.68
N TRP A 17 -16.17 -20.15 9.43
CA TRP A 17 -16.45 -20.86 8.17
C TRP A 17 -16.92 -19.96 7.00
N ARG A 18 -17.38 -18.72 7.26
CA ARG A 18 -17.80 -17.77 6.20
C ARG A 18 -16.68 -16.84 5.74
N GLN A 19 -15.64 -16.69 6.55
CA GLN A 19 -14.48 -15.85 6.26
C GLN A 19 -13.72 -16.24 4.98
N PRO A 20 -13.45 -17.53 4.67
CA PRO A 20 -12.71 -17.87 3.45
C PRO A 20 -13.50 -17.55 2.17
N ALA A 21 -14.83 -17.73 2.17
CA ALA A 21 -15.66 -17.41 1.01
C ALA A 21 -15.66 -15.90 0.70
N GLN A 22 -15.71 -15.07 1.75
CA GLN A 22 -15.60 -13.62 1.60
C GLN A 22 -14.19 -13.19 1.15
N THR A 23 -13.13 -13.82 1.68
CA THR A 23 -11.76 -13.61 1.21
C THR A 23 -11.64 -13.94 -0.28
N VAL A 24 -12.07 -15.13 -0.71
CA VAL A 24 -12.01 -15.55 -2.12
C VAL A 24 -12.80 -14.60 -3.01
N TRP A 25 -13.98 -14.15 -2.57
CA TRP A 25 -14.74 -13.13 -3.29
C TRP A 25 -13.98 -11.80 -3.41
N GLN A 26 -13.41 -11.29 -2.32
CA GLN A 26 -12.62 -10.06 -2.35
C GLN A 26 -11.38 -10.19 -3.24
N VAL A 27 -10.69 -11.34 -3.20
CA VAL A 27 -9.57 -11.65 -4.09
C VAL A 27 -10.02 -11.67 -5.55
N GLY A 28 -11.16 -12.32 -5.85
CA GLY A 28 -11.74 -12.32 -7.19
C GLY A 28 -12.05 -10.92 -7.70
N VAL A 29 -12.60 -10.05 -6.83
CA VAL A 29 -12.83 -8.63 -7.15
C VAL A 29 -11.52 -7.89 -7.40
N LEU A 30 -10.47 -8.12 -6.59
CA LEU A 30 -9.16 -7.50 -6.80
C LEU A 30 -8.51 -7.94 -8.12
N ILE A 31 -8.64 -9.22 -8.49
CA ILE A 31 -8.15 -9.76 -9.77
C ILE A 31 -8.94 -9.15 -10.93
N ALA A 32 -10.27 -9.07 -10.83
CA ALA A 32 -11.10 -8.45 -11.85
C ALA A 32 -10.79 -6.96 -12.02
N ALA A 33 -10.55 -6.24 -10.92
CA ALA A 33 -10.14 -4.84 -10.95
C ALA A 33 -8.76 -4.68 -11.60
N TRP A 34 -7.80 -5.57 -11.31
CA TRP A 34 -6.50 -5.59 -11.98
C TRP A 34 -6.64 -5.82 -13.48
N TRP A 35 -7.48 -6.78 -13.90
CA TRP A 35 -7.69 -7.07 -15.31
C TRP A 35 -8.33 -5.89 -16.06
N LEU A 36 -9.33 -5.24 -15.44
CA LEU A 36 -9.95 -4.04 -16.01
C LEU A 36 -8.96 -2.87 -16.10
N ALA A 37 -8.07 -2.73 -15.11
CA ALA A 37 -7.02 -1.71 -15.13
C ALA A 37 -5.95 -1.99 -16.18
N ASP A 38 -5.61 -3.26 -16.42
CA ASP A 38 -4.69 -3.69 -17.48
C ASP A 38 -5.26 -3.42 -18.86
N GLU A 39 -6.54 -3.74 -19.08
CA GLU A 39 -7.25 -3.44 -20.33
C GLU A 39 -7.39 -1.92 -20.56
N ALA A 40 -7.66 -1.15 -19.50
CA ALA A 40 -7.68 0.30 -19.59
C ALA A 40 -6.28 0.87 -19.89
N ALA A 41 -5.23 0.33 -19.27
CA ALA A 41 -3.85 0.75 -19.50
C ALA A 41 -3.42 0.46 -20.94
N SER A 42 -3.78 -0.71 -21.47
CA SER A 42 -3.47 -1.10 -22.85
C SER A 42 -4.24 -0.25 -23.86
N ALA A 43 -5.53 0.00 -23.64
CA ALA A 43 -6.35 0.85 -24.49
C ALA A 43 -5.85 2.30 -24.56
N LEU A 44 -5.32 2.82 -23.45
CA LEU A 44 -4.74 4.15 -23.36
C LEU A 44 -3.25 4.22 -23.75
N HIS A 45 -2.65 3.09 -24.16
CA HIS A 45 -1.21 2.95 -24.45
C HIS A 45 -0.30 3.50 -23.34
N LEU A 46 -0.67 3.28 -22.07
CA LEU A 46 0.18 3.68 -20.95
C LEU A 46 1.39 2.74 -20.84
N PRO A 47 2.62 3.25 -20.62
CA PRO A 47 3.82 2.43 -20.44
C PRO A 47 3.90 1.75 -19.06
N PHE A 48 2.80 1.72 -18.31
CA PHE A 48 2.75 1.26 -16.92
C PHE A 48 2.03 -0.08 -16.82
N SER A 49 2.44 -0.92 -15.87
CA SER A 49 1.72 -2.16 -15.56
C SER A 49 0.30 -1.87 -15.07
N GLY A 50 -0.67 -2.72 -15.40
CA GLY A 50 -2.05 -2.65 -14.90
C GLY A 50 -2.14 -2.55 -13.37
N GLY A 51 -1.16 -3.06 -12.62
CA GLY A 51 -1.11 -2.91 -11.16
C GLY A 51 -0.91 -1.46 -10.69
N VAL A 52 -0.07 -0.69 -11.37
CA VAL A 52 0.16 0.73 -11.06
C VAL A 52 -1.07 1.55 -11.42
N VAL A 53 -1.69 1.29 -12.56
CA VAL A 53 -2.93 1.95 -12.98
C VAL A 53 -4.06 1.62 -12.00
N GLY A 54 -4.20 0.35 -11.61
CA GLY A 54 -5.16 -0.10 -10.62
C GLY A 54 -4.99 0.58 -9.26
N LEU A 55 -3.75 0.85 -8.84
CA LEU A 55 -3.47 1.61 -7.62
C LEU A 55 -4.04 3.04 -7.70
N PHE A 56 -3.80 3.76 -8.81
CA PHE A 56 -4.34 5.11 -8.98
C PHE A 56 -5.87 5.13 -9.00
N VAL A 57 -6.49 4.17 -9.70
CA VAL A 57 -7.96 4.01 -9.74
C VAL A 57 -8.51 3.72 -8.35
N LEU A 58 -7.89 2.82 -7.60
CA LEU A 58 -8.32 2.46 -6.25
C LEU A 58 -8.20 3.66 -5.31
N VAL A 59 -7.09 4.41 -5.37
CA VAL A 59 -6.90 5.64 -4.59
C VAL A 59 -7.97 6.68 -4.95
N ALA A 60 -8.29 6.86 -6.24
CA ALA A 60 -9.36 7.77 -6.66
C ALA A 60 -10.73 7.34 -6.11
N LEU A 61 -11.05 6.05 -6.13
CA LEU A 61 -12.29 5.50 -5.55
C LEU A 61 -12.34 5.65 -4.02
N LEU A 62 -11.21 5.52 -3.33
CA LEU A 62 -11.11 5.75 -1.88
C LEU A 62 -11.31 7.23 -1.54
N LEU A 63 -10.68 8.14 -2.30
CA LEU A 63 -10.85 9.58 -2.14
C LEU A 63 -12.28 10.04 -2.45
N ALA A 64 -12.94 9.42 -3.42
CA ALA A 64 -14.35 9.64 -3.73
C ALA A 64 -15.32 9.04 -2.69
N GLY A 65 -14.82 8.24 -1.75
CA GLY A 65 -15.61 7.59 -0.69
C GLY A 65 -16.48 6.42 -1.17
N TRP A 66 -16.30 5.96 -2.42
CA TRP A 66 -17.09 4.86 -3.00
C TRP A 66 -16.68 3.50 -2.45
N VAL A 67 -15.41 3.34 -2.07
CA VAL A 67 -14.87 2.08 -1.56
C VAL A 67 -14.39 2.26 -0.13
N ARG A 68 -14.90 1.41 0.78
CA ARG A 68 -14.43 1.34 2.16
C ARG A 68 -13.17 0.47 2.23
N PRO A 69 -12.08 0.90 2.90
CA PRO A 69 -10.87 0.08 3.06
C PRO A 69 -11.15 -1.31 3.64
N ALA A 70 -12.05 -1.39 4.63
CA ALA A 70 -12.48 -2.64 5.26
C ALA A 70 -13.11 -3.65 4.27
N ALA A 71 -13.58 -3.20 3.10
CA ALA A 71 -14.18 -4.07 2.10
C ALA A 71 -13.15 -4.88 1.29
N ILE A 72 -11.89 -4.45 1.25
CA ILE A 72 -10.80 -5.12 0.52
C ILE A 72 -9.71 -5.67 1.43
N GLU A 73 -9.71 -5.28 2.71
CA GLU A 73 -8.66 -5.58 3.68
C GLU A 73 -8.46 -7.08 3.91
N LEU A 74 -9.53 -7.88 3.97
CA LEU A 74 -9.46 -9.32 4.24
C LEU A 74 -8.76 -10.06 3.07
N GLY A 75 -9.17 -9.76 1.84
CA GLY A 75 -8.59 -10.30 0.61
C GLY A 75 -7.15 -9.83 0.39
N ALA A 76 -6.89 -8.55 0.59
CA ALA A 76 -5.55 -7.98 0.48
C ALA A 76 -4.59 -8.59 1.51
N ASN A 77 -5.00 -8.68 2.78
CA ASN A 77 -4.16 -9.28 3.84
C ASN A 77 -3.90 -10.77 3.59
N TRP A 78 -4.86 -11.50 3.00
CA TRP A 78 -4.64 -12.89 2.60
C TRP A 78 -3.62 -13.02 1.46
N LEU A 79 -3.69 -12.15 0.43
CA LEU A 79 -2.67 -12.10 -0.63
C LEU A 79 -1.31 -11.75 -0.03
N LEU A 80 -1.25 -10.75 0.83
CA LEU A 80 -0.03 -10.29 1.51
C LEU A 80 0.59 -11.40 2.37
N ALA A 81 -0.22 -12.14 3.12
CA ALA A 81 0.23 -13.28 3.92
C ALA A 81 0.80 -14.42 3.05
N ASN A 82 0.29 -14.57 1.83
CA ASN A 82 0.75 -15.56 0.86
C ASN A 82 1.71 -14.98 -0.19
N MET A 83 2.36 -13.83 0.07
CA MET A 83 3.26 -13.18 -0.91
C MET A 83 4.39 -14.09 -1.40
N LEU A 84 4.84 -15.03 -0.58
CA LEU A 84 5.81 -16.04 -0.97
C LEU A 84 5.34 -16.88 -2.17
N LEU A 85 4.04 -17.20 -2.26
CA LEU A 85 3.48 -17.96 -3.39
C LEU A 85 3.62 -17.18 -4.70
N PHE A 86 3.53 -15.85 -4.68
CA PHE A 86 3.75 -15.01 -5.87
C PHE A 86 5.23 -14.78 -6.16
N PHE A 87 6.09 -14.77 -5.14
CA PHE A 87 7.53 -14.62 -5.32
C PHE A 87 8.19 -15.87 -5.93
N ILE A 88 7.70 -17.07 -5.62
CA ILE A 88 8.30 -18.32 -6.15
C ILE A 88 8.30 -18.33 -7.69
N PRO A 89 7.16 -18.15 -8.40
CA PRO A 89 7.13 -18.07 -9.85
C PRO A 89 7.97 -16.92 -10.41
N LEU A 90 7.95 -15.77 -9.72
CA LEU A 90 8.70 -14.58 -10.13
C LEU A 90 10.22 -14.85 -10.13
N VAL A 91 10.76 -15.41 -9.04
CA VAL A 91 12.19 -15.73 -8.93
C VAL A 91 12.58 -16.86 -9.89
N VAL A 92 11.76 -17.90 -10.03
CA VAL A 92 12.00 -18.99 -10.99
C VAL A 92 12.03 -18.48 -12.43
N SER A 93 11.23 -17.47 -12.76
CA SER A 93 11.28 -16.82 -14.07
C SER A 93 12.58 -16.04 -14.27
N VAL A 94 13.06 -15.35 -13.24
CA VAL A 94 14.30 -14.56 -13.31
C VAL A 94 15.54 -15.43 -13.46
N VAL A 95 15.64 -16.56 -12.75
CA VAL A 95 16.82 -17.45 -12.83
C VAL A 95 17.02 -18.09 -14.22
N GLN A 96 15.98 -18.17 -15.05
CA GLN A 96 16.11 -18.63 -16.43
C GLN A 96 16.92 -17.65 -17.29
N PHE A 97 17.01 -16.38 -16.89
CA PHE A 97 17.83 -15.34 -17.54
C PHE A 97 19.25 -15.22 -16.96
N THR A 98 19.73 -16.24 -16.24
CA THR A 98 21.06 -16.25 -15.59
C THR A 98 22.23 -15.98 -16.54
N GLN A 99 22.09 -16.25 -17.84
CA GLN A 99 23.11 -15.89 -18.83
C GLN A 99 23.32 -14.37 -18.94
N LEU A 100 22.24 -13.57 -18.89
CA LEU A 100 22.33 -12.11 -18.91
C LEU A 100 22.90 -11.56 -17.59
N LEU A 101 22.62 -12.23 -16.46
CA LEU A 101 23.20 -11.89 -15.16
C LEU A 101 24.71 -12.18 -15.12
N LYS A 102 25.22 -13.19 -15.83
CA LYS A 102 26.67 -13.45 -15.86
C LYS A 102 27.43 -12.36 -16.61
N SER A 103 26.90 -11.86 -17.72
CA SER A 103 27.57 -10.82 -18.51
C SER A 103 27.37 -9.41 -17.95
N GLN A 104 26.18 -9.10 -17.42
CA GLN A 104 25.79 -7.72 -17.04
C GLN A 104 25.21 -7.62 -15.62
N GLY A 105 25.34 -8.67 -14.80
CA GLY A 105 24.70 -8.73 -13.48
C GLY A 105 25.17 -7.66 -12.51
N LEU A 106 26.42 -7.22 -12.60
CA LEU A 106 26.93 -6.13 -11.77
C LEU A 106 26.20 -4.81 -12.07
N MET A 107 26.01 -4.49 -13.35
CA MET A 107 25.31 -3.28 -13.77
C MET A 107 23.82 -3.34 -13.39
N LEU A 108 23.18 -4.52 -13.55
CA LEU A 108 21.81 -4.73 -13.10
C LEU A 108 21.66 -4.57 -11.59
N PHE A 109 22.54 -5.17 -10.80
CA PHE A 109 22.50 -5.09 -9.34
C PHE A 109 22.65 -3.64 -8.85
N VAL A 110 23.62 -2.90 -9.41
CA VAL A 110 23.81 -1.48 -9.10
C VAL A 110 22.58 -0.66 -9.51
N ASN A 111 22.02 -0.88 -10.70
CA ASN A 111 20.89 -0.09 -11.19
C ASN A 111 19.60 -0.36 -10.39
N ILE A 112 19.34 -1.62 -10.03
CA ILE A 112 18.20 -2.00 -9.17
C ILE A 112 18.39 -1.41 -7.76
N GLY A 113 19.58 -1.56 -7.18
CA GLY A 113 19.89 -1.03 -5.85
C GLY A 113 19.76 0.50 -5.81
N LEU A 114 20.31 1.18 -6.81
CA LEU A 114 20.23 2.63 -6.93
C LEU A 114 18.78 3.10 -7.18
N GLY A 115 18.04 2.39 -8.04
CA GLY A 115 16.62 2.68 -8.29
C GLY A 115 15.76 2.54 -7.03
N PHE A 116 15.93 1.43 -6.29
CA PHE A 116 15.24 1.21 -5.03
C PHE A 116 15.59 2.28 -3.98
N ALA A 117 16.88 2.59 -3.83
CA ALA A 117 17.34 3.63 -2.91
C ALA A 117 16.77 5.01 -3.31
N SER A 118 16.77 5.34 -4.59
CA SER A 118 16.20 6.58 -5.11
C SER A 118 14.70 6.71 -4.80
N VAL A 119 13.92 5.65 -5.03
CA VAL A 119 12.47 5.63 -4.71
C VAL A 119 12.22 5.77 -3.20
N MET A 120 13.01 5.08 -2.37
CA MET A 120 12.90 5.19 -0.91
C MET A 120 13.24 6.60 -0.42
N LEU A 121 14.33 7.20 -0.93
CA LEU A 121 14.71 8.57 -0.61
C LEU A 121 13.66 9.58 -1.08
N ALA A 122 13.16 9.44 -2.31
CA ALA A 122 12.13 10.32 -2.85
C ALA A 122 10.85 10.27 -1.98
N THR A 123 10.45 9.08 -1.56
CA THR A 123 9.29 8.89 -0.67
C THR A 123 9.55 9.50 0.72
N ALA A 124 10.72 9.25 1.31
CA ALA A 124 11.11 9.81 2.60
C ALA A 124 11.11 11.34 2.58
N PHE A 125 11.76 11.97 1.59
CA PHE A 125 11.79 13.42 1.44
C PHE A 125 10.39 14.01 1.22
N THR A 126 9.57 13.37 0.39
CA THR A 126 8.19 13.82 0.15
C THR A 126 7.39 13.84 1.46
N VAL A 127 7.45 12.76 2.23
CA VAL A 127 6.76 12.65 3.53
C VAL A 127 7.30 13.66 4.54
N GLU A 128 8.63 13.83 4.63
CA GLU A 128 9.24 14.83 5.51
C GLU A 128 8.82 16.25 5.15
N TRP A 129 8.76 16.58 3.86
CA TRP A 129 8.38 17.90 3.39
C TRP A 129 6.92 18.22 3.73
N VAL A 130 6.01 17.28 3.49
CA VAL A 130 4.59 17.39 3.85
C VAL A 130 4.41 17.53 5.36
N CYS A 131 5.01 16.64 6.15
CA CYS A 131 4.95 16.70 7.62
C CYS A 131 5.53 18.00 8.18
N ARG A 132 6.61 18.53 7.58
CA ARG A 132 7.21 19.80 7.98
C ARG A 132 6.30 20.98 7.66
N TYR A 133 5.61 20.94 6.52
CA TYR A 133 4.65 21.96 6.12
C TYR A 133 3.44 21.99 7.06
N GLU A 134 2.83 20.83 7.35
CA GLU A 134 1.74 20.72 8.33
C GLU A 134 2.14 21.20 9.72
N ARG A 135 3.34 20.83 10.19
CA ARG A 135 3.82 21.26 11.51
C ARG A 135 3.97 22.77 11.60
N LYS A 136 4.44 23.44 10.53
CA LYS A 136 4.52 24.91 10.48
C LYS A 136 3.15 25.55 10.55
N LEU A 137 2.19 25.06 9.76
CA LEU A 137 0.81 25.55 9.76
C LEU A 137 0.14 25.38 11.13
N ARG A 138 0.30 24.20 11.75
CA ARG A 138 -0.29 23.88 13.05
C ARG A 138 0.30 24.76 14.18
N LEU A 139 1.59 25.06 14.13
CA LEU A 139 2.24 25.98 15.08
C LEU A 139 1.78 27.44 14.90
N GLN A 140 1.51 27.89 13.67
CA GLN A 140 0.97 29.24 13.42
C GLN A 140 -0.41 29.41 14.05
N THR A 141 -1.28 28.41 13.91
CA THR A 141 -2.61 28.42 14.55
C THR A 141 -2.49 28.48 16.08
N LEU A 142 -1.58 27.71 16.67
CA LEU A 142 -1.34 27.73 18.12
C LEU A 142 -0.74 29.06 18.61
N ARG A 143 0.19 29.66 17.85
CA ARG A 143 0.77 30.97 18.20
C ARG A 143 -0.29 32.08 18.18
N ARG A 144 -1.19 32.07 17.19
CA ARG A 144 -2.31 33.02 17.12
C ARG A 144 -3.26 32.86 18.32
N GLN A 145 -3.53 31.62 18.75
CA GLN A 145 -4.35 31.36 19.94
C GLN A 145 -3.68 31.81 21.24
N ARG A 146 -2.36 31.66 21.38
CA ARG A 146 -1.63 32.14 22.55
C ARG A 146 -1.64 33.67 22.64
N ALA A 147 -1.38 34.36 21.52
CA ALA A 147 -1.47 35.81 21.48
C ALA A 147 -2.88 36.34 21.82
N ALA A 148 -3.93 35.63 21.39
CA ALA A 148 -5.31 35.96 21.75
C ALA A 148 -5.66 35.65 23.22
N ARG A 149 -4.96 34.71 23.87
CA ARG A 149 -5.14 34.37 25.29
C ARG A 149 -4.35 35.27 26.24
N GLU A 150 -3.23 35.84 25.80
CA GLU A 150 -2.44 36.80 26.61
C GLU A 150 -3.11 38.19 26.70
N GLN A 151 -4.11 38.45 25.86
CA GLN A 151 -4.85 39.72 25.80
C GLN A 151 -6.24 39.66 26.47
N ALA A 152 -6.65 38.49 26.98
CA ALA A 152 -7.91 38.26 27.69
C ALA A 152 -7.65 38.03 29.17
#